data_AF-A0A844C9Z6-F1
#
_entry.id   AF-A0A844C9Z6-F1
#
_cell.length_a   1.000
_cell.length_b   1.000
_cell.length_c   1.000
_cell.angle_alpha   90.00
_cell.angle_beta   90.00
_cell.angle_gamma   90.00
#
_symmetry.space_group_name_H-M   'P 1'
#
loop_
_entity.id
_entity.type
_entity.pdbx_description
1 polymer ?
#
loop_
_entity_poly.entity_id
_entity_poly.type
_entity_poly.pdbx_seq_one_letter_code
_entity_poly.pdbx_strand_id
1 'polypeptide(L)'
;MKKATLALVIGVFISHLSYANETSYEIQGNNGNFTLVADTLDGNTVAGGPGIYSLEQFNIDVKRNAAGLLATKADISTNQNAITSLNSGLSANQNAITSLNSGLSANQNAITSLNSGLSANQNAINTLDSDVSANKSAINTLNSGLSANQNAINTLDSDVSANKSAINTLGSDVSANKSAINTLGSDVSANQNAITSLNSGLSANQNAINTLGSDVSANKSAINTLGSDVSANQSAITSLNSGLSANQNAINTLGSGLGANKSAINTLGSDVSANKSAINTLGSDVSANKSAINTLGSDVSANKSAINTLDSDVSANKSAINTLGSDVSANKSAINTLGSDVSANQNAMKSLGSDVSANQNAMTFMHSDVQVAKNTGTYARSRADAAIANAETNKMALEKTNQAVAAHTAELANHESRINALETQAVNSNSFSRLKSQVDENRQRASAGIAGVAAMANIPQVTQGATFSVGAGAGTTDGESAMAVGFSARATESTIIKASVSDDSQQNFVIGAGAAYQW
;
A
#
# COMPACT_ATOMS: atom_id res chain seq x y z
N MET A 1 -58.34 -295.76 -18.68
CA MET A 1 -58.98 -295.97 -20.00
C MET A 1 -58.17 -295.22 -21.05
N LYS A 2 -57.67 -295.92 -22.08
CA LYS A 2 -58.03 -295.71 -23.50
C LYS A 2 -57.86 -294.24 -23.97
N LYS A 3 -56.63 -293.82 -24.29
CA LYS A 3 -56.02 -293.86 -25.64
C LYS A 3 -56.73 -293.05 -26.76
N ALA A 4 -58.00 -292.66 -26.62
CA ALA A 4 -58.71 -291.87 -27.62
C ALA A 4 -58.61 -290.35 -27.35
N THR A 5 -58.72 -289.93 -26.09
CA THR A 5 -58.74 -288.50 -25.72
C THR A 5 -57.41 -287.79 -25.99
N LEU A 6 -56.28 -288.48 -25.89
CA LEU A 6 -54.96 -287.88 -26.11
C LEU A 6 -54.73 -287.52 -27.59
N ALA A 7 -55.24 -288.31 -28.52
CA ALA A 7 -55.19 -288.01 -29.95
C ALA A 7 -56.04 -286.78 -30.30
N LEU A 8 -57.23 -286.65 -29.69
CA LEU A 8 -58.11 -285.48 -29.90
C LEU A 8 -57.48 -284.18 -29.38
N VAL A 9 -56.86 -284.22 -28.20
CA VAL A 9 -56.22 -283.03 -27.60
C VAL A 9 -55.00 -282.58 -28.41
N ILE A 10 -54.16 -283.49 -28.90
CA ILE A 10 -53.00 -283.15 -29.72
C ILE A 10 -53.44 -282.60 -31.10
N GLY A 11 -54.47 -283.18 -31.73
CA GLY A 11 -55.02 -282.67 -32.99
C GLY A 11 -55.65 -281.27 -32.89
N VAL A 12 -56.28 -280.94 -31.76
CA VAL A 12 -56.82 -279.59 -31.51
C VAL A 12 -55.72 -278.57 -31.19
N PHE A 13 -54.63 -278.99 -30.52
CA PHE A 13 -53.53 -278.08 -30.18
C PHE A 13 -52.68 -277.67 -31.40
N ILE A 14 -52.56 -278.55 -32.41
CA ILE A 14 -51.79 -278.28 -33.63
C ILE A 14 -52.61 -277.45 -34.64
N SER A 15 -53.93 -277.64 -34.72
CA SER A 15 -54.79 -276.88 -35.66
C SER A 15 -54.95 -275.39 -35.33
N HIS A 16 -54.67 -274.97 -34.10
CA HIS A 16 -54.61 -273.54 -33.72
C HIS A 16 -53.22 -272.91 -33.89
N LEU A 17 -52.23 -273.64 -34.43
CA LEU A 17 -50.86 -273.14 -34.61
C LEU A 17 -50.51 -272.75 -36.07
N SER A 18 -51.43 -272.80 -37.04
CA SER A 18 -51.12 -272.34 -38.41
C SER A 18 -52.18 -271.43 -39.05
N TYR A 19 -51.83 -270.15 -39.09
CA TYR A 19 -52.23 -269.14 -40.06
C TYR A 19 -50.94 -268.35 -40.36
N ALA A 20 -50.08 -268.68 -41.33
CA ALA A 20 -49.95 -269.88 -42.17
C ALA A 20 -48.43 -270.18 -42.29
N ASN A 21 -47.96 -271.43 -42.33
CA ASN A 21 -47.83 -272.20 -43.57
C ASN A 21 -47.96 -273.73 -43.33
N GLU A 22 -47.91 -274.51 -44.41
CA GLU A 22 -48.45 -275.87 -44.49
C GLU A 22 -47.49 -277.01 -44.05
N THR A 23 -47.96 -277.94 -43.23
CA THR A 23 -47.42 -279.33 -43.15
C THR A 23 -48.47 -280.26 -42.55
N SER A 24 -48.77 -281.38 -43.23
CA SER A 24 -49.80 -282.35 -42.82
C SER A 24 -49.20 -283.61 -42.20
N TYR A 25 -49.80 -284.12 -41.12
CA TYR A 25 -49.36 -285.32 -40.41
C TYR A 25 -50.49 -286.36 -40.31
N GLU A 26 -50.21 -287.60 -40.70
CA GLU A 26 -51.10 -288.76 -40.56
C GLU A 26 -50.57 -289.73 -39.50
N ILE A 27 -51.45 -290.29 -38.65
CA ILE A 27 -51.07 -291.21 -37.56
C ILE A 27 -51.74 -292.57 -37.81
N GLN A 28 -50.97 -293.60 -38.17
CA GLN A 28 -51.45 -294.97 -38.35
C GLN A 28 -51.01 -295.93 -37.22
N GLY A 29 -51.80 -296.99 -37.02
CA GLY A 29 -51.79 -297.98 -35.91
C GLY A 29 -50.45 -298.68 -35.60
N ASN A 30 -50.37 -299.66 -34.70
CA ASN A 30 -51.40 -300.42 -33.97
C ASN A 30 -50.71 -301.19 -32.80
N ASN A 31 -51.46 -301.77 -31.85
CA ASN A 31 -50.99 -302.72 -30.82
C ASN A 31 -49.78 -302.36 -29.93
N GLY A 32 -49.23 -301.15 -30.00
CA GLY A 32 -48.15 -300.71 -29.09
C GLY A 32 -47.05 -299.89 -29.75
N ASN A 33 -46.92 -299.93 -31.08
CA ASN A 33 -46.07 -299.01 -31.83
C ASN A 33 -46.93 -298.14 -32.75
N PHE A 34 -46.57 -296.86 -32.80
CA PHE A 34 -47.04 -295.87 -33.76
C PHE A 34 -45.78 -295.11 -34.21
N THR A 35 -45.52 -295.08 -35.52
CA THR A 35 -44.37 -294.39 -36.10
C THR A 35 -44.90 -293.24 -36.95
N LEU A 36 -44.29 -292.06 -36.83
CA LEU A 36 -44.58 -290.88 -37.66
C LEU A 36 -43.39 -290.64 -38.59
N VAL A 37 -43.66 -290.35 -39.87
CA VAL A 37 -42.66 -290.14 -40.92
C VAL A 37 -43.12 -289.04 -41.87
N ALA A 38 -42.15 -288.29 -42.42
CA ALA A 38 -42.20 -287.31 -43.52
C ALA A 38 -42.64 -285.87 -43.18
N ASP A 39 -42.21 -284.82 -43.91
CA ASP A 39 -40.90 -284.51 -44.56
C ASP A 39 -40.89 -283.00 -44.92
N THR A 40 -39.77 -282.39 -45.32
CA THR A 40 -39.66 -280.93 -45.60
C THR A 40 -38.91 -280.57 -46.88
N LEU A 41 -39.27 -279.43 -47.50
CA LEU A 41 -38.85 -279.04 -48.85
C LEU A 41 -38.26 -277.61 -48.91
N ASP A 42 -37.15 -277.37 -48.20
CA ASP A 42 -36.24 -276.24 -48.50
C ASP A 42 -34.77 -276.48 -48.05
N GLY A 43 -34.29 -277.72 -48.23
CA GLY A 43 -32.89 -277.96 -48.58
C GLY A 43 -31.80 -278.02 -47.49
N ASN A 44 -32.10 -277.87 -46.19
CA ASN A 44 -31.08 -278.09 -45.14
C ASN A 44 -31.44 -279.26 -44.19
N THR A 45 -31.02 -280.45 -44.58
CA THR A 45 -31.23 -281.71 -43.87
C THR A 45 -30.38 -281.77 -42.58
N VAL A 46 -30.95 -281.40 -41.43
CA VAL A 46 -30.32 -281.72 -40.14
C VAL A 46 -30.71 -283.14 -39.74
N ALA A 47 -29.78 -284.07 -39.93
CA ALA A 47 -29.89 -285.45 -39.48
C ALA A 47 -29.87 -285.53 -37.94
N GLY A 48 -31.04 -285.37 -37.31
CA GLY A 48 -31.31 -285.77 -35.93
C GLY A 48 -31.84 -287.20 -35.90
N GLY A 49 -30.99 -288.16 -35.55
CA GLY A 49 -31.30 -289.60 -35.62
C GLY A 49 -32.48 -290.05 -34.73
N PRO A 50 -32.87 -291.34 -34.79
CA PRO A 50 -34.09 -291.87 -34.18
C PRO A 50 -34.07 -291.77 -32.64
N GLY A 51 -34.53 -290.62 -32.14
CA GLY A 51 -34.75 -290.34 -30.73
C GLY A 51 -36.21 -290.54 -30.35
N ILE A 52 -36.43 -291.09 -29.17
CA ILE A 52 -37.76 -291.13 -28.54
C ILE A 52 -38.08 -289.69 -28.08
N TYR A 53 -38.83 -288.94 -28.90
CA TYR A 53 -39.24 -287.58 -28.55
C TYR A 53 -40.26 -287.59 -27.42
N SER A 54 -39.84 -287.19 -26.22
CA SER A 54 -40.74 -287.03 -25.08
C SER A 54 -41.62 -285.79 -25.25
N LEU A 55 -42.79 -285.80 -24.59
CA LEU A 55 -43.75 -284.69 -24.56
C LEU A 55 -43.17 -283.39 -23.95
N GLU A 56 -41.99 -283.48 -23.34
CA GLU A 56 -41.31 -282.43 -22.60
C GLU A 56 -40.75 -281.35 -23.54
N GLN A 57 -40.22 -281.74 -24.70
CA GLN A 57 -39.51 -280.81 -25.60
C GLN A 57 -40.45 -279.81 -26.28
N PHE A 58 -41.63 -280.24 -26.74
CA PHE A 58 -42.63 -279.35 -27.37
C PHE A 58 -43.14 -278.26 -26.39
N ASN A 59 -43.21 -278.57 -25.11
CA ASN A 59 -43.65 -277.64 -24.06
C ASN A 59 -42.62 -276.53 -23.76
N ILE A 60 -41.38 -276.65 -24.25
CA ILE A 60 -40.34 -275.63 -24.13
C ILE A 60 -40.51 -274.55 -25.20
N ASP A 61 -40.78 -274.93 -26.45
CA ASP A 61 -40.83 -273.98 -27.57
C ASP A 61 -42.05 -273.05 -27.55
N VAL A 62 -43.22 -273.54 -27.12
CA VAL A 62 -44.40 -272.69 -26.94
C VAL A 62 -44.15 -271.59 -25.90
N LYS A 63 -43.44 -271.91 -24.81
CA LYS A 63 -43.05 -270.93 -23.78
C LYS A 63 -42.08 -269.88 -24.32
N ARG A 64 -41.15 -270.28 -25.19
CA ARG A 64 -40.18 -269.40 -25.84
C ARG A 64 -40.86 -268.38 -26.77
N ASN A 65 -41.81 -268.82 -27.60
CA ASN A 65 -42.53 -267.92 -28.50
C ASN A 65 -43.49 -266.96 -27.76
N ALA A 66 -44.15 -267.44 -26.68
CA ALA A 66 -44.96 -266.58 -25.81
C ALA A 66 -44.11 -265.46 -25.15
N ALA A 67 -42.88 -265.78 -24.74
CA ALA A 67 -41.94 -264.79 -24.21
C ALA A 67 -41.50 -263.76 -25.28
N GLY A 68 -41.27 -264.20 -26.53
CA GLY A 68 -40.93 -263.31 -27.64
C GLY A 68 -42.02 -262.27 -27.95
N LEU A 69 -43.29 -262.69 -27.98
CA LEU A 69 -44.42 -261.77 -28.21
C LEU A 69 -44.60 -260.76 -27.07
N LEU A 70 -44.35 -261.19 -25.82
CA LEU A 70 -44.35 -260.31 -24.65
C LEU A 70 -43.26 -259.24 -24.73
N ALA A 71 -42.06 -259.59 -25.25
CA ALA A 71 -40.98 -258.63 -25.46
C ALA A 71 -41.36 -257.56 -26.50
N THR A 72 -41.88 -257.96 -27.68
CA THR A 72 -42.28 -256.99 -28.73
C THR A 72 -43.37 -256.02 -28.25
N LYS A 73 -44.30 -256.49 -27.39
CA LYS A 73 -45.31 -255.62 -26.78
C LYS A 73 -44.70 -254.59 -25.81
N ALA A 74 -43.62 -254.95 -25.11
CA ALA A 74 -42.88 -254.02 -24.25
C ALA A 74 -42.13 -252.96 -25.08
N ASP A 75 -41.54 -253.32 -26.22
CA ASP A 75 -40.85 -252.38 -27.12
C ASP A 75 -41.81 -251.34 -27.71
N ILE A 76 -42.99 -251.77 -28.17
CA ILE A 76 -44.03 -250.84 -28.67
C ILE A 76 -44.47 -249.86 -27.57
N SER A 77 -44.68 -250.35 -26.34
CA SER A 77 -45.01 -249.49 -25.19
C SER A 77 -43.88 -248.49 -24.89
N THR A 78 -42.62 -248.92 -25.02
CA THR A 78 -41.43 -248.08 -24.82
C THR A 78 -41.34 -246.97 -25.88
N ASN A 79 -41.58 -247.30 -27.16
CA ASN A 79 -41.62 -246.32 -28.25
C ASN A 79 -42.79 -245.33 -28.12
N GLN A 80 -43.96 -245.79 -27.69
CA GLN A 80 -45.12 -244.93 -27.40
C GLN A 80 -44.78 -243.90 -26.31
N ASN A 81 -44.08 -244.31 -25.26
CA ASN A 81 -43.58 -243.43 -24.21
C ASN A 81 -42.53 -242.43 -24.74
N ALA A 82 -41.58 -242.89 -25.58
CA ALA A 82 -40.56 -242.04 -26.17
C ALA A 82 -41.14 -240.95 -27.10
N ILE A 83 -42.11 -241.29 -27.95
CA ILE A 83 -42.85 -240.32 -28.80
C ILE A 83 -43.59 -239.31 -27.93
N THR A 84 -44.21 -239.76 -26.83
CA THR A 84 -44.90 -238.87 -25.89
C THR A 84 -43.92 -237.87 -25.26
N SER A 85 -42.75 -238.33 -24.79
CA SER A 85 -41.68 -237.44 -24.30
C SER A 85 -41.17 -236.46 -25.36
N LEU A 86 -41.00 -236.89 -26.61
CA LEU A 86 -40.59 -236.01 -27.71
C LEU A 86 -41.62 -234.91 -27.99
N ASN A 87 -42.91 -235.23 -28.01
CA ASN A 87 -43.98 -234.22 -28.16
C ASN A 87 -44.02 -233.24 -26.97
N SER A 88 -43.81 -233.71 -25.74
CA SER A 88 -43.65 -232.83 -24.57
C SER A 88 -42.43 -231.92 -24.72
N GLY A 89 -41.29 -232.44 -25.20
CA GLY A 89 -40.08 -231.66 -25.47
C GLY A 89 -40.26 -230.62 -26.58
N LEU A 90 -40.97 -230.97 -27.66
CA LEU A 90 -41.29 -230.03 -28.74
C LEU A 90 -42.21 -228.90 -28.24
N SER A 91 -43.22 -229.23 -27.42
CA SER A 91 -44.10 -228.24 -26.79
C SER A 91 -43.32 -227.32 -25.82
N ALA A 92 -42.39 -227.88 -25.04
CA ALA A 92 -41.50 -227.09 -24.18
C ALA A 92 -40.61 -226.14 -24.99
N ASN A 93 -40.04 -226.59 -26.12
CA ASN A 93 -39.26 -225.75 -27.02
C ASN A 93 -40.12 -224.66 -27.68
N GLN A 94 -41.35 -224.96 -28.10
CA GLN A 94 -42.27 -223.96 -28.66
C GLN A 94 -42.61 -222.87 -27.63
N ASN A 95 -42.81 -223.25 -26.37
CA ASN A 95 -43.01 -222.30 -25.27
C ASN A 95 -41.74 -221.47 -25.02
N ALA A 96 -40.56 -222.09 -24.99
CA ALA A 96 -39.28 -221.39 -24.80
C ALA A 96 -39.00 -220.37 -25.93
N ILE A 97 -39.26 -220.73 -27.20
CA ILE A 97 -39.16 -219.82 -28.35
C ILE A 97 -40.15 -218.66 -28.21
N THR A 98 -41.37 -218.93 -27.75
CA THR A 98 -42.39 -217.90 -27.52
C THR A 98 -41.94 -216.92 -26.43
N SER A 99 -41.40 -217.42 -25.31
CA SER A 99 -40.83 -216.59 -24.25
C SER A 99 -39.60 -215.79 -24.70
N LEU A 100 -38.71 -216.38 -25.51
CA LEU A 100 -37.55 -215.68 -26.09
C LEU A 100 -37.98 -214.55 -27.03
N ASN A 101 -38.98 -214.77 -27.88
CA ASN A 101 -39.53 -213.73 -28.76
C ASN A 101 -40.19 -212.60 -27.96
N SER A 102 -40.90 -212.92 -26.87
CA SER A 102 -41.43 -211.91 -25.94
C SER A 102 -40.31 -211.11 -25.27
N GLY A 103 -39.23 -211.77 -24.82
CA GLY A 103 -38.05 -211.12 -24.25
C GLY A 103 -37.31 -210.23 -25.25
N LEU A 104 -37.16 -210.67 -26.50
CA LEU A 104 -36.58 -209.88 -27.58
C LEU A 104 -37.43 -208.62 -27.88
N SER A 105 -38.76 -208.75 -27.89
CA SER A 105 -39.68 -207.62 -28.06
C SER A 105 -39.59 -206.63 -26.89
N ALA A 106 -39.48 -207.12 -25.66
CA ALA A 106 -39.28 -206.29 -24.47
C ALA A 106 -37.93 -205.53 -24.53
N ASN A 107 -36.85 -206.20 -24.94
CA ASN A 107 -35.55 -205.57 -25.13
C ASN A 107 -35.57 -204.53 -26.26
N GLN A 108 -36.25 -204.79 -27.38
CA GLN A 108 -36.41 -203.84 -28.47
C GLN A 108 -37.15 -202.57 -28.02
N ASN A 109 -38.19 -202.72 -27.19
CA ASN A 109 -38.89 -201.59 -26.59
C ASN A 109 -38.00 -200.82 -25.61
N ALA A 110 -37.25 -201.52 -24.75
CA ALA A 110 -36.31 -200.89 -23.81
C ALA A 110 -35.19 -200.09 -24.52
N ILE A 111 -34.61 -200.65 -25.59
CA ILE A 111 -33.63 -199.97 -26.45
C ILE A 111 -34.25 -198.73 -27.09
N THR A 112 -35.50 -198.82 -27.57
CA THR A 112 -36.21 -197.68 -28.14
C THR A 112 -36.41 -196.56 -27.12
N SER A 113 -36.85 -196.90 -25.90
CA SER A 113 -36.99 -195.92 -24.80
C SER A 113 -35.65 -195.31 -24.37
N LEU A 114 -34.56 -196.09 -24.33
CA LEU A 114 -33.22 -195.59 -24.04
C LEU A 114 -32.73 -194.63 -25.13
N ASN A 115 -32.97 -194.92 -26.41
CA ASN A 115 -32.63 -194.03 -27.51
C ASN A 115 -33.44 -192.72 -27.47
N SER A 116 -34.73 -192.77 -27.09
CA SER A 116 -35.53 -191.57 -26.84
C SER A 116 -35.00 -190.76 -25.65
N GLY A 117 -34.61 -191.42 -24.56
CA GLY A 117 -34.01 -190.77 -23.38
C GLY A 117 -32.65 -190.13 -23.69
N LEU A 118 -31.80 -190.80 -24.46
CA LEU A 118 -30.52 -190.26 -24.94
C LEU A 118 -30.74 -189.03 -25.84
N SER A 119 -31.72 -189.08 -26.74
CA SER A 119 -32.09 -187.95 -27.60
C SER A 119 -32.61 -186.75 -26.78
N ALA A 120 -33.42 -187.00 -25.75
CA ALA A 120 -33.90 -185.97 -24.83
C ALA A 120 -32.74 -185.35 -24.03
N ASN A 121 -31.81 -186.16 -23.53
CA ASN A 121 -30.62 -185.69 -22.83
C ASN A 121 -29.70 -184.87 -23.76
N GLN A 122 -29.50 -185.29 -25.00
CA GLN A 122 -28.72 -184.52 -25.98
C GLN A 122 -29.35 -183.16 -26.25
N ASN A 123 -30.68 -183.08 -26.40
CA ASN A 123 -31.39 -181.81 -26.56
C ASN A 123 -31.25 -180.93 -25.29
N ALA A 124 -31.36 -181.49 -24.09
CA ALA A 124 -31.17 -180.76 -22.85
C ALA A 124 -29.73 -180.21 -22.70
N ILE A 125 -28.72 -180.99 -23.10
CA ILE A 125 -27.32 -180.56 -23.15
C ILE A 125 -27.14 -179.40 -24.14
N ASN A 126 -27.72 -179.50 -25.35
CA ASN A 126 -27.65 -178.43 -26.36
C ASN A 126 -28.30 -177.12 -25.86
N THR A 127 -29.42 -177.21 -25.14
CA THR A 127 -30.05 -176.04 -24.48
C THR A 127 -29.14 -175.46 -23.40
N LEU A 128 -28.59 -176.28 -22.51
CA LEU A 128 -27.68 -175.82 -21.46
C LEU A 128 -26.41 -175.16 -22.01
N ASP A 129 -25.83 -175.68 -23.09
CA ASP A 129 -24.65 -175.08 -23.74
C ASP A 129 -24.99 -173.72 -24.40
N SER A 130 -26.21 -173.59 -24.94
CA SER A 130 -26.75 -172.33 -25.44
C SER A 130 -26.97 -171.31 -24.30
N ASP A 131 -27.55 -171.74 -23.17
CA ASP A 131 -27.75 -170.90 -21.99
C ASP A 131 -26.43 -170.47 -21.35
N VAL A 132 -25.44 -171.36 -21.28
CA VAL A 132 -24.07 -171.03 -20.82
C VAL A 132 -23.40 -170.02 -21.76
N SER A 133 -23.57 -170.17 -23.06
CA SER A 133 -23.05 -169.21 -24.06
C SER A 133 -23.73 -167.84 -23.98
N ALA A 134 -25.05 -167.81 -23.75
CA ALA A 134 -25.80 -166.59 -23.50
C ALA A 134 -25.36 -165.90 -22.20
N ASN A 135 -25.24 -166.65 -21.10
CA ASN A 135 -24.77 -166.15 -19.81
C ASN A 135 -23.33 -165.61 -19.90
N LYS A 136 -22.42 -166.29 -20.60
CA LYS A 136 -21.06 -165.80 -20.85
C LYS A 136 -21.06 -164.47 -21.61
N SER A 137 -21.96 -164.32 -22.59
CA SER A 137 -22.14 -163.08 -23.36
C SER A 137 -22.72 -161.94 -22.52
N ALA A 138 -23.69 -162.24 -21.65
CA ALA A 138 -24.24 -161.30 -20.68
C ALA A 138 -23.20 -160.83 -19.66
N ILE A 139 -22.38 -161.74 -19.12
CA ILE A 139 -21.26 -161.43 -18.22
C ILE A 139 -20.24 -160.51 -18.90
N ASN A 140 -19.87 -160.78 -20.16
CA ASN A 140 -18.96 -159.91 -20.91
C ASN A 140 -19.53 -158.49 -21.10
N THR A 141 -20.83 -158.38 -21.37
CA THR A 141 -21.53 -157.09 -21.46
C THR A 141 -21.52 -156.34 -20.12
N LEU A 142 -21.82 -157.04 -19.02
CA LEU A 142 -21.79 -156.47 -17.66
C LEU A 142 -20.38 -156.00 -17.26
N ASN A 143 -19.34 -156.79 -17.54
CA ASN A 143 -17.95 -156.41 -17.30
C ASN A 143 -17.54 -155.17 -18.11
N SER A 144 -18.01 -155.06 -19.34
CA SER A 144 -17.79 -153.89 -20.20
C SER A 144 -18.49 -152.64 -19.63
N GLY A 145 -19.74 -152.78 -19.18
CA GLY A 145 -20.49 -151.72 -18.52
C GLY A 145 -19.87 -151.28 -17.19
N LEU A 146 -19.39 -152.22 -16.37
CA LEU A 146 -18.66 -151.92 -15.13
C LEU A 146 -17.36 -151.14 -15.41
N SER A 147 -16.62 -151.52 -16.46
CA SER A 147 -15.40 -150.82 -16.88
C SER A 147 -15.70 -149.40 -17.37
N ALA A 148 -16.79 -149.21 -18.12
CA ALA A 148 -17.24 -147.88 -18.54
C ALA A 148 -17.66 -147.01 -17.34
N ASN A 149 -18.40 -147.57 -16.38
CA ASN A 149 -18.78 -146.87 -15.15
C ASN A 149 -17.56 -146.49 -14.30
N GLN A 150 -16.55 -147.36 -14.17
CA GLN A 150 -15.31 -147.05 -13.46
C GLN A 150 -14.57 -145.88 -14.11
N ASN A 151 -14.50 -145.84 -15.45
CA ASN A 151 -13.89 -144.72 -16.16
C ASN A 151 -14.68 -143.42 -15.96
N ALA A 152 -16.02 -143.47 -16.01
CA ALA A 152 -16.87 -142.31 -15.74
C ALA A 152 -16.70 -141.77 -14.31
N ILE A 153 -16.59 -142.67 -13.32
CA ILE A 153 -16.30 -142.31 -11.92
C ILE A 153 -14.93 -141.62 -11.79
N ASN A 154 -13.89 -142.16 -12.45
CA ASN A 154 -12.55 -141.56 -12.42
C ASN A 154 -12.51 -140.15 -13.04
N THR A 155 -13.27 -139.92 -14.13
CA THR A 155 -13.43 -138.59 -14.72
C THR A 155 -14.15 -137.64 -13.77
N LEU A 156 -15.27 -138.06 -13.16
CA LEU A 156 -16.01 -137.24 -12.20
C LEU A 156 -15.17 -136.88 -10.97
N ASP A 157 -14.34 -137.80 -10.45
CA ASP A 157 -13.44 -137.52 -9.32
C ASP A 157 -12.35 -136.50 -9.68
N SER A 158 -11.87 -136.55 -10.93
CA SER A 158 -10.94 -135.57 -11.50
C SER A 158 -11.60 -134.19 -11.64
N ASP A 159 -12.83 -134.13 -12.17
CA ASP A 159 -13.60 -132.89 -12.31
C ASP A 159 -13.96 -132.26 -10.95
N VAL A 160 -14.34 -133.09 -9.96
CA VAL A 160 -14.57 -132.64 -8.58
C VAL A 160 -13.30 -132.08 -7.95
N SER A 161 -12.14 -132.71 -8.19
CA SER A 161 -10.84 -132.24 -7.71
C SER A 161 -10.41 -130.91 -8.37
N ALA A 162 -10.66 -130.76 -9.67
CA ALA A 162 -10.44 -129.51 -10.40
C ALA A 162 -11.36 -128.39 -9.89
N ASN A 163 -12.66 -128.67 -9.74
CA ASN A 163 -13.64 -127.71 -9.20
C ASN A 163 -13.29 -127.27 -7.76
N LYS A 164 -12.87 -128.21 -6.89
CA LYS A 164 -12.40 -127.89 -5.53
C LYS A 164 -11.20 -126.95 -5.55
N SER A 165 -10.27 -127.15 -6.50
CA SER A 165 -9.10 -126.30 -6.67
C SER A 165 -9.49 -124.89 -7.16
N ALA A 166 -10.39 -124.80 -8.14
CA ALA A 166 -10.94 -123.53 -8.62
C ALA A 166 -11.69 -122.74 -7.54
N ILE A 167 -12.49 -123.42 -6.71
CA ILE A 167 -13.20 -122.83 -5.56
C ILE A 167 -12.20 -122.26 -4.53
N ASN A 168 -11.11 -122.97 -4.24
CA ASN A 168 -10.07 -122.47 -3.34
C ASN A 168 -9.36 -121.21 -3.90
N THR A 169 -9.11 -121.17 -5.21
CA THR A 169 -8.55 -119.98 -5.88
C THR A 169 -9.52 -118.80 -5.77
N LEU A 170 -10.79 -118.98 -6.14
CA LEU A 170 -11.82 -117.94 -6.02
C LEU A 170 -12.00 -117.44 -4.58
N GLY A 171 -11.92 -118.33 -3.58
CA GLY A 171 -11.94 -117.94 -2.17
C GLY A 171 -10.74 -117.08 -1.75
N SER A 172 -9.57 -117.32 -2.36
CA SER A 172 -8.36 -116.52 -2.18
C SER A 172 -8.50 -115.14 -2.84
N ASP A 173 -8.99 -115.10 -4.09
CA ASP A 173 -9.23 -113.85 -4.84
C ASP A 173 -10.27 -112.96 -4.15
N VAL A 174 -11.36 -113.54 -3.65
CA VAL A 174 -12.38 -112.82 -2.85
C VAL A 174 -11.78 -112.26 -1.57
N SER A 175 -10.86 -112.99 -0.92
CA SER A 175 -10.17 -112.52 0.29
C SER A 175 -9.18 -111.38 0.01
N ALA A 176 -8.48 -111.44 -1.12
CA ALA A 176 -7.61 -110.38 -1.61
C ALA A 176 -8.40 -109.12 -1.97
N ASN A 177 -9.49 -109.27 -2.73
CA ASN A 177 -10.39 -108.17 -3.09
C ASN A 177 -11.03 -107.51 -1.86
N LYS A 178 -11.46 -108.30 -0.87
CA LYS A 178 -11.96 -107.76 0.42
C LYS A 178 -10.90 -106.92 1.14
N SER A 179 -9.65 -107.37 1.11
CA SER A 179 -8.52 -106.64 1.72
C SER A 179 -8.23 -105.33 0.96
N ALA A 180 -8.22 -105.35 -0.38
CA ALA A 180 -8.07 -104.16 -1.20
C ALA A 180 -9.21 -103.13 -1.00
N ILE A 181 -10.45 -103.60 -0.88
CA ILE A 181 -11.62 -102.75 -0.58
C ILE A 181 -11.47 -102.07 0.79
N ASN A 182 -10.99 -102.80 1.81
CA ASN A 182 -10.74 -102.22 3.14
C ASN A 182 -9.62 -101.16 3.11
N THR A 183 -8.56 -101.39 2.32
CA THR A 183 -7.49 -100.39 2.10
C THR A 183 -8.04 -99.14 1.42
N LEU A 184 -8.77 -99.29 0.31
CA LEU A 184 -9.41 -98.16 -0.39
C LEU A 184 -10.38 -97.38 0.51
N GLY A 185 -11.16 -98.05 1.36
CA GLY A 185 -12.02 -97.39 2.34
C GLY A 185 -11.24 -96.58 3.39
N SER A 186 -10.05 -97.04 3.75
CA SER A 186 -9.14 -96.33 4.65
C SER A 186 -8.52 -95.10 3.96
N ASP A 187 -8.09 -95.24 2.71
CA ASP A 187 -7.53 -94.15 1.89
C ASP A 187 -8.58 -93.06 1.61
N VAL A 188 -9.82 -93.45 1.28
CA VAL A 188 -10.95 -92.51 1.14
C VAL A 188 -11.21 -91.75 2.43
N SER A 189 -11.15 -92.43 3.58
CA SER A 189 -11.33 -91.79 4.90
C SER A 189 -10.19 -90.81 5.23
N ALA A 190 -8.95 -91.16 4.90
CA ALA A 190 -7.79 -90.29 5.07
C ALA A 190 -7.90 -89.04 4.16
N ASN A 191 -8.27 -89.22 2.89
CA ASN A 191 -8.50 -88.13 1.94
C ASN A 191 -9.63 -87.21 2.41
N GLN A 192 -10.73 -87.75 2.94
CA GLN A 192 -11.83 -86.96 3.48
C GLN A 192 -11.39 -86.09 4.67
N ASN A 193 -10.53 -86.62 5.55
CA ASN A 193 -9.96 -85.85 6.66
C ASN A 193 -9.01 -84.76 6.16
N ALA A 194 -8.15 -85.06 5.17
CA ALA A 194 -7.25 -84.08 4.56
C ALA A 194 -8.02 -82.93 3.88
N ILE A 195 -9.10 -83.23 3.15
CA ILE A 195 -9.99 -82.23 2.53
C ILE A 195 -10.63 -81.35 3.60
N THR A 196 -11.13 -81.93 4.70
CA THR A 196 -11.69 -81.16 5.83
C THR A 196 -10.65 -80.21 6.43
N SER A 197 -9.42 -80.68 6.67
CA SER A 197 -8.32 -79.85 7.19
C SER A 197 -7.94 -78.71 6.23
N LEU A 198 -7.89 -78.98 4.93
CA LEU A 198 -7.64 -77.96 3.89
C LEU A 198 -8.74 -76.89 3.86
N ASN A 199 -10.01 -77.29 3.97
CA ASN A 199 -11.14 -76.36 4.05
C ASN A 199 -11.11 -75.48 5.31
N SER A 200 -10.71 -76.04 6.46
CA SER A 200 -10.48 -75.25 7.68
C SER A 200 -9.34 -74.25 7.51
N GLY A 201 -8.22 -74.67 6.90
CA GLY A 201 -7.09 -73.78 6.59
C GLY A 201 -7.45 -72.66 5.61
N LEU A 202 -8.22 -72.97 4.57
CA LEU A 202 -8.74 -71.98 3.61
C LEU A 202 -9.65 -70.96 4.30
N SER A 203 -10.53 -71.41 5.20
CA SER A 203 -11.41 -70.55 5.98
C SER A 203 -10.63 -69.62 6.92
N ALA A 204 -9.57 -70.12 7.57
CA ALA A 204 -8.68 -69.31 8.40
C ALA A 204 -7.94 -68.25 7.57
N ASN A 205 -7.41 -68.62 6.40
CA ASN A 205 -6.75 -67.69 5.48
C ASN A 205 -7.71 -66.61 4.97
N GLN A 206 -8.96 -66.96 4.64
CA GLN A 206 -9.97 -65.98 4.22
C GLN A 206 -10.27 -64.96 5.32
N ASN A 207 -10.36 -65.40 6.57
CA ASN A 207 -10.55 -64.49 7.72
C ASN A 207 -9.33 -63.58 7.91
N ALA A 208 -8.10 -64.10 7.81
CA ALA A 208 -6.89 -63.29 7.90
C ALA A 208 -6.79 -62.24 6.78
N ILE A 209 -7.20 -62.59 5.55
CA ILE A 209 -7.30 -61.64 4.42
C ILE A 209 -8.32 -60.53 4.72
N ASN A 210 -9.47 -60.87 5.29
CA ASN A 210 -10.50 -59.88 5.65
C ASN A 210 -10.01 -58.92 6.75
N THR A 211 -9.24 -59.42 7.74
CA THR A 211 -8.58 -58.59 8.76
C THR A 211 -7.56 -57.65 8.12
N LEU A 212 -6.64 -58.15 7.29
CA LEU A 212 -5.67 -57.30 6.58
C LEU A 212 -6.34 -56.22 5.72
N GLY A 213 -7.44 -56.54 5.03
CA GLY A 213 -8.21 -55.56 4.25
C GLY A 213 -8.83 -54.46 5.12
N SER A 214 -9.22 -54.79 6.35
CA SER A 214 -9.71 -53.83 7.34
C SER A 214 -8.59 -52.93 7.85
N ASP A 215 -7.43 -53.50 8.20
CA ASP A 215 -6.25 -52.76 8.68
C ASP A 215 -5.70 -51.81 7.61
N VAL A 216 -5.64 -52.24 6.34
CA VAL A 216 -5.25 -51.38 5.20
C VAL A 216 -6.22 -50.21 5.04
N SER A 217 -7.52 -50.44 5.25
CA SER A 217 -8.54 -49.38 5.17
C SER A 217 -8.44 -48.38 6.33
N ALA A 218 -8.13 -48.85 7.54
CA ALA A 218 -7.85 -48.01 8.70
C ALA A 218 -6.59 -47.16 8.49
N ASN A 219 -5.49 -47.78 8.03
CA ASN A 219 -4.23 -47.08 7.72
C ASN A 219 -4.41 -46.02 6.63
N LYS A 220 -5.16 -46.32 5.56
CA LYS A 220 -5.49 -45.33 4.52
C LYS A 220 -6.25 -44.12 5.09
N SER A 221 -7.15 -44.36 6.03
CA SER A 221 -7.91 -43.30 6.70
C SER A 221 -7.01 -42.43 7.59
N ALA A 222 -6.12 -43.05 8.37
CA ALA A 222 -5.13 -42.35 9.20
C ALA A 222 -4.16 -41.49 8.37
N ILE A 223 -3.70 -41.99 7.22
CA ILE A 223 -2.86 -41.24 6.26
C ILE A 223 -3.58 -40.00 5.73
N ASN A 224 -4.88 -40.10 5.41
CA ASN A 224 -5.66 -38.95 4.95
C ASN A 224 -5.83 -37.88 6.06
N THR A 225 -6.01 -38.29 7.31
CA THR A 225 -6.03 -37.36 8.46
C THR A 225 -4.69 -36.65 8.60
N LEU A 226 -3.58 -37.39 8.62
CA LEU A 226 -2.23 -36.81 8.70
C LEU A 226 -1.93 -35.83 7.55
N GLY A 227 -2.37 -36.13 6.32
CA GLY A 227 -2.25 -35.21 5.18
C GLY A 227 -3.05 -33.91 5.36
N SER A 228 -4.20 -33.99 6.03
CA SER A 228 -5.03 -32.83 6.38
C SER A 228 -4.37 -31.98 7.47
N ASP A 229 -3.83 -32.62 8.51
CA ASP A 229 -3.12 -31.95 9.62
C ASP A 229 -1.85 -31.24 9.13
N VAL A 230 -1.07 -31.87 8.24
CA VAL A 230 0.09 -31.25 7.59
C VAL A 230 -0.31 -30.01 6.78
N SER A 231 -1.43 -30.07 6.06
CA SER A 231 -1.96 -28.94 5.27
C SER A 231 -2.43 -27.78 6.16
N ALA A 232 -3.05 -28.08 7.31
CA ALA A 232 -3.43 -27.10 8.31
C ALA A 232 -2.18 -26.44 8.95
N ASN A 233 -1.18 -27.23 9.32
CA ASN A 233 0.08 -26.73 9.87
C ASN A 233 0.83 -25.82 8.87
N GLN A 234 0.88 -26.20 7.59
CA GLN A 234 1.47 -25.37 6.53
C GLN A 234 0.77 -24.00 6.40
N SER A 235 -0.57 -23.99 6.54
CA SER A 235 -1.38 -22.77 6.51
C SER A 235 -1.14 -21.88 7.75
N ALA A 236 -1.01 -22.49 8.94
CA ALA A 236 -0.66 -21.79 10.17
C ALA A 236 0.75 -21.17 10.12
N ILE A 237 1.75 -21.91 9.64
CA ILE A 237 3.12 -21.41 9.43
C ILE A 237 3.14 -20.22 8.46
N THR A 238 2.38 -20.29 7.37
CA THR A 238 2.27 -19.20 6.38
C THR A 238 1.67 -17.94 7.02
N SER A 239 0.65 -18.12 7.88
CA SER A 239 0.03 -17.02 8.62
C SER A 239 0.97 -16.40 9.66
N LEU A 240 1.74 -17.21 10.38
CA LEU A 240 2.77 -16.75 11.32
C LEU A 240 3.88 -15.96 10.62
N ASN A 241 4.36 -16.41 9.46
CA ASN A 241 5.35 -15.68 8.66
C ASN A 241 4.82 -14.33 8.17
N SER A 242 3.53 -14.25 7.81
CA SER A 242 2.87 -13.00 7.45
C SER A 242 2.78 -12.04 8.65
N GLY A 243 2.41 -12.55 9.83
CA GLY A 243 2.39 -11.79 11.08
C GLY A 243 3.78 -11.29 11.51
N LEU A 244 4.82 -12.13 11.37
CA LEU A 244 6.21 -11.74 11.62
C LEU A 244 6.67 -10.61 10.70
N SER A 245 6.31 -10.69 9.41
CA SER A 245 6.61 -9.65 8.42
C SER A 245 5.90 -8.33 8.74
N ALA A 246 4.64 -8.38 9.18
CA ALA A 246 3.90 -7.20 9.63
C ALA A 246 4.55 -6.57 10.89
N ASN A 247 4.94 -7.38 11.87
CA ASN A 247 5.65 -6.91 13.06
C ASN A 247 7.00 -6.27 12.71
N GLN A 248 7.76 -6.84 11.77
CA GLN A 248 9.03 -6.25 11.31
C GLN A 248 8.80 -4.87 10.67
N ASN A 249 7.75 -4.70 9.86
CA ASN A 249 7.39 -3.42 9.27
C ASN A 249 6.94 -2.39 10.33
N ALA A 250 6.20 -2.82 11.35
CA ALA A 250 5.82 -1.97 12.48
C ALA A 250 7.06 -1.51 13.29
N ILE A 251 8.01 -2.42 13.55
CA ILE A 251 9.29 -2.11 14.21
C ILE A 251 10.10 -1.10 13.38
N ASN A 252 10.21 -1.30 12.07
CA ASN A 252 10.91 -0.36 11.16
C ASN A 252 10.26 1.04 11.17
N THR A 253 8.93 1.09 11.22
CA THR A 253 8.15 2.34 11.30
C THR A 253 8.38 3.05 12.63
N LEU A 254 8.32 2.32 13.75
CA LEU A 254 8.62 2.85 15.08
C LEU A 254 10.06 3.37 15.17
N GLY A 255 11.04 2.62 14.65
CA GLY A 255 12.44 3.05 14.59
C GLY A 255 12.64 4.34 13.79
N SER A 256 11.92 4.49 12.67
CA SER A 256 11.92 5.71 11.86
C SER A 256 11.32 6.91 12.62
N GLY A 257 10.19 6.71 13.31
CA GLY A 257 9.57 7.72 14.18
C GLY A 257 10.46 8.12 15.36
N LEU A 258 11.19 7.18 15.95
CA LEU A 258 12.19 7.42 16.99
C LEU A 258 13.36 8.26 16.48
N GLY A 259 13.81 7.99 15.25
CA GLY A 259 14.80 8.83 14.54
C GLY A 259 14.31 10.26 14.32
N ALA A 260 13.07 10.44 13.85
CA ALA A 260 12.46 11.75 13.66
C ALA A 260 12.34 12.53 14.99
N ASN A 261 11.85 11.88 16.06
CA ASN A 261 11.78 12.48 17.39
C ASN A 261 13.16 12.89 17.92
N LYS A 262 14.19 12.07 17.72
CA LYS A 262 15.57 12.41 18.11
C LYS A 262 16.07 13.66 17.37
N SER A 263 15.79 13.79 16.08
CA SER A 263 16.12 15.00 15.31
C SER A 263 15.36 16.22 15.81
N ALA A 264 14.06 16.11 16.08
CA ALA A 264 13.25 17.21 16.62
C ALA A 264 13.75 17.68 18.00
N ILE A 265 14.16 16.75 18.87
CA ILE A 265 14.77 17.07 20.18
C ILE A 265 16.10 17.82 20.00
N ASN A 266 16.94 17.43 19.03
CA ASN A 266 18.18 18.13 18.74
C ASN A 266 17.93 19.56 18.21
N THR A 267 16.92 19.75 17.37
CA THR A 267 16.50 21.10 16.92
C THR A 267 16.04 21.94 18.10
N LEU A 268 15.13 21.44 18.95
CA LEU A 268 14.67 22.14 20.15
C LEU A 268 15.82 22.49 21.10
N GLY A 269 16.81 21.61 21.28
CA GLY A 269 18.02 21.89 22.06
C GLY A 269 18.88 23.02 21.47
N SER A 270 18.90 23.14 20.14
CA SER A 270 19.56 24.22 19.42
C SER A 270 18.81 25.55 19.57
N ASP A 271 17.48 25.52 19.42
CA ASP A 271 16.60 26.70 19.60
C ASP A 271 16.66 27.24 21.04
N VAL A 272 16.67 26.35 22.04
CA VAL A 272 16.87 26.72 23.46
C VAL A 272 18.24 27.38 23.67
N SER A 273 19.29 26.90 22.99
CA SER A 273 20.64 27.48 23.07
C SER A 273 20.72 28.86 22.39
N ALA A 274 20.03 29.03 21.27
CA ALA A 274 19.89 30.32 20.58
C ALA A 274 19.11 31.32 21.44
N ASN A 275 17.95 30.92 22.00
CA ASN A 275 17.15 31.75 22.91
C ASN A 275 17.94 32.16 24.15
N LYS A 276 18.70 31.25 24.76
CA LYS A 276 19.59 31.57 25.90
C LYS A 276 20.63 32.62 25.53
N SER A 277 21.18 32.55 24.32
CA SER A 277 22.14 33.53 23.81
C SER A 277 21.49 34.90 23.58
N ALA A 278 20.30 34.94 22.97
CA ALA A 278 19.52 36.17 22.77
C ALA A 278 19.12 36.83 24.10
N ILE A 279 18.75 36.05 25.12
CA ILE A 279 18.46 36.55 26.47
C ILE A 279 19.71 37.19 27.11
N ASN A 280 20.90 36.60 26.92
CA ASN A 280 22.15 37.19 27.42
C ASN A 280 22.49 38.51 26.70
N THR A 281 22.25 38.61 25.39
CA THR A 281 22.38 39.86 24.63
C THR A 281 21.42 40.92 25.16
N LEU A 282 20.13 40.61 25.29
CA LEU A 282 19.13 41.53 25.87
C LEU A 282 19.49 41.98 27.29
N GLY A 283 20.02 41.08 28.13
CA GLY A 283 20.53 41.44 29.47
C GLY A 283 21.72 42.41 29.44
N SER A 284 22.56 42.31 28.41
CA SER A 284 23.67 43.22 28.16
C SER A 284 23.16 44.58 27.66
N ASP A 285 22.21 44.60 26.72
CA ASP A 285 21.57 45.81 26.20
C ASP A 285 20.81 46.58 27.29
N VAL A 286 20.09 45.88 28.16
CA VAL A 286 19.42 46.47 29.34
C VAL A 286 20.45 47.08 30.30
N SER A 287 21.62 46.45 30.47
CA SER A 287 22.70 46.99 31.31
C SER A 287 23.35 48.22 30.70
N ALA A 288 23.54 48.25 29.37
CA ALA A 288 24.01 49.41 28.63
C ALA A 288 23.00 50.57 28.70
N ASN A 289 21.71 50.31 28.45
CA ASN A 289 20.63 51.29 28.57
C ASN A 289 20.53 51.87 30.00
N LYS A 290 20.64 51.02 31.04
CA LYS A 290 20.69 51.49 32.43
C LYS A 290 21.86 52.44 32.68
N SER A 291 23.01 52.16 32.07
CA SER A 291 24.20 53.00 32.18
C SER A 291 24.02 54.34 31.45
N ALA A 292 23.46 54.32 30.23
CA ALA A 292 23.12 55.52 29.47
C ALA A 292 22.06 56.39 30.19
N ILE A 293 21.06 55.79 30.84
CA ILE A 293 20.07 56.49 31.67
C ILE A 293 20.74 57.17 32.87
N ASN A 294 21.71 56.52 33.52
CA ASN A 294 22.47 57.14 34.62
C ASN A 294 23.32 58.34 34.14
N THR A 295 23.94 58.23 32.94
CA THR A 295 24.65 59.35 32.30
C THR A 295 23.69 60.50 32.01
N LEU A 296 22.56 60.24 31.35
CA LEU A 296 21.53 61.26 31.08
C LEU A 296 21.00 61.91 32.37
N GLY A 297 20.82 61.15 33.46
CA GLY A 297 20.45 61.70 34.76
C GLY A 297 21.51 62.63 35.35
N SER A 298 22.79 62.34 35.08
CA SER A 298 23.92 63.19 35.46
C SER A 298 23.96 64.46 34.60
N ASP A 299 23.77 64.34 33.29
CA ASP A 299 23.72 65.47 32.34
C ASP A 299 22.54 66.40 32.65
N VAL A 300 21.35 65.85 32.96
CA VAL A 300 20.19 66.63 33.42
C VAL A 300 20.48 67.36 34.73
N SER A 301 21.23 66.75 35.65
CA SER A 301 21.65 67.38 36.91
C SER A 301 22.69 68.49 36.70
N ALA A 302 23.60 68.33 35.74
CA ALA A 302 24.55 69.35 35.31
C ALA A 302 23.83 70.52 34.63
N ASN A 303 22.92 70.24 33.68
CA ASN A 303 22.08 71.25 33.02
C ASN A 303 21.21 72.01 34.02
N LYS A 304 20.63 71.33 35.03
CA LYS A 304 19.89 72.00 36.11
C LYS A 304 20.77 72.96 36.90
N SER A 305 22.01 72.56 37.22
CA SER A 305 22.98 73.45 37.87
C SER A 305 23.33 74.65 37.01
N ALA A 306 23.59 74.45 35.71
CA ALA A 306 23.87 75.52 34.76
C ALA A 306 22.68 76.49 34.57
N ILE A 307 21.45 75.99 34.56
CA ILE A 307 20.23 76.82 34.54
C ILE A 307 20.13 77.66 35.82
N ASN A 308 20.41 77.11 37.00
CA ASN A 308 20.43 77.89 38.25
C ASN A 308 21.51 79.00 38.23
N THR A 309 22.67 78.74 37.63
CA THR A 309 23.70 79.77 37.41
C THR A 309 23.19 80.86 36.47
N LEU A 310 22.61 80.49 35.32
CA LEU A 310 22.03 81.45 34.38
C LEU A 310 20.89 82.27 34.99
N ASP A 311 20.04 81.70 35.84
CA ASP A 311 18.97 82.41 36.55
C ASP A 311 19.53 83.41 37.58
N SER A 312 20.67 83.06 38.20
CA SER A 312 21.44 83.97 39.07
C SER A 312 22.06 85.12 38.26
N ASP A 313 22.65 84.83 37.11
CA ASP A 313 23.23 85.83 36.20
C ASP A 313 22.16 86.76 35.62
N VAL A 314 20.99 86.23 35.26
CA VAL A 314 19.82 87.02 34.83
C VAL A 314 19.32 87.92 35.96
N SER A 315 19.30 87.42 37.20
CA SER A 315 18.93 88.21 38.39
C SER A 315 19.95 89.32 38.69
N ALA A 316 21.24 89.05 38.51
CA ALA A 316 22.30 90.06 38.61
C ALA A 316 22.18 91.12 37.49
N ASN A 317 21.98 90.71 36.24
CA ASN A 317 21.76 91.61 35.10
C ASN A 317 20.50 92.45 35.29
N LYS A 318 19.40 91.89 35.79
CA LYS A 318 18.17 92.63 36.13
C LYS A 318 18.44 93.69 37.19
N SER A 319 19.26 93.37 38.19
CA SER A 319 19.67 94.33 39.22
C SER A 319 20.53 95.46 38.63
N ALA A 320 21.50 95.14 37.77
CA ALA A 320 22.33 96.13 37.07
C ALA A 320 21.50 97.02 36.12
N ILE A 321 20.48 96.47 35.44
CA ILE A 321 19.53 97.24 34.63
C ILE A 321 18.69 98.19 35.49
N ASN A 322 18.27 97.77 36.69
CA ASN A 322 17.58 98.66 37.62
C ASN A 322 18.50 99.80 38.11
N THR A 323 19.78 99.52 38.37
CA THR A 323 20.79 100.54 38.70
C THR A 323 20.94 101.53 37.54
N LEU A 324 21.17 101.04 36.31
CA LEU A 324 21.24 101.88 35.11
C LEU A 324 19.97 102.71 34.88
N GLY A 325 18.78 102.16 35.12
CA GLY A 325 17.51 102.90 35.08
C GLY A 325 17.40 103.99 36.15
N SER A 326 18.01 103.77 37.31
CA SER A 326 18.13 104.78 38.37
C SER A 326 19.12 105.87 37.96
N ASP A 327 20.28 105.51 37.40
CA ASP A 327 21.29 106.46 36.91
C ASP A 327 20.75 107.32 35.75
N VAL A 328 19.99 106.72 34.82
CA VAL A 328 19.28 107.44 33.76
C VAL A 328 18.23 108.39 34.33
N SER A 329 17.55 108.02 35.40
CA SER A 329 16.58 108.89 36.09
C SER A 329 17.26 110.04 36.85
N ALA A 330 18.42 109.79 37.45
CA ALA A 330 19.28 110.81 38.05
C ALA A 330 19.83 111.78 37.00
N ASN A 331 20.35 111.27 35.88
CA ASN A 331 20.80 112.08 34.74
C ASN A 331 19.66 112.91 34.14
N LYS A 332 18.46 112.35 33.99
CA LYS A 332 17.26 113.09 33.54
C LYS A 332 16.91 114.23 34.51
N SER A 333 17.06 113.99 35.81
CA SER A 333 16.84 115.01 36.85
C SER A 333 17.91 116.11 36.78
N ALA A 334 19.19 115.74 36.63
CA ALA A 334 20.29 116.68 36.45
C ALA A 334 20.14 117.53 35.16
N ILE A 335 19.67 116.93 34.06
CA ILE A 335 19.34 117.64 32.82
C ILE A 335 18.19 118.64 33.03
N ASN A 336 17.16 118.27 33.81
CA ASN A 336 16.08 119.20 34.16
C ASN A 336 16.58 120.37 35.05
N THR A 337 17.50 120.11 35.98
CA THR A 337 18.18 121.15 36.76
C THR A 337 18.98 122.08 35.85
N LEU A 338 19.84 121.53 34.97
CA LEU A 338 20.57 122.29 33.95
C LEU A 338 19.64 123.13 33.05
N GLY A 339 18.48 122.59 32.64
CA GLY A 339 17.47 123.35 31.89
C GLY A 339 16.85 124.49 32.70
N SER A 340 16.72 124.32 34.02
CA SER A 340 16.27 125.36 34.95
C SER A 340 17.34 126.43 35.15
N ASP A 341 18.61 126.03 35.30
CA ASP A 341 19.77 126.94 35.41
C ASP A 341 19.97 127.76 34.13
N VAL A 342 19.82 127.14 32.95
CA VAL A 342 19.83 127.83 31.65
C VAL A 342 18.66 128.83 31.57
N SER A 343 17.47 128.47 32.06
CA SER A 343 16.32 129.37 32.11
C SER A 343 16.55 130.55 33.08
N ALA A 344 17.19 130.30 34.22
CA ALA A 344 17.59 131.34 35.17
C ALA A 344 18.64 132.29 34.58
N ASN A 345 19.68 131.75 33.92
CA ASN A 345 20.68 132.53 33.19
C ASN A 345 20.05 133.35 32.06
N GLN A 346 19.09 132.80 31.31
CA GLN A 346 18.37 133.53 30.27
C GLN A 346 17.56 134.71 30.84
N ASN A 347 17.00 134.57 32.05
CA ASN A 347 16.32 135.66 32.74
C ASN A 347 17.30 136.68 33.35
N ALA A 348 18.45 136.24 33.88
CA ALA A 348 19.51 137.13 34.32
C ALA A 348 20.07 137.97 33.16
N MET A 349 20.25 137.37 31.98
CA MET A 349 20.63 138.08 30.74
C MET A 349 19.58 139.11 30.31
N LYS A 350 18.27 138.83 30.44
CA LYS A 350 17.21 139.82 30.17
C LYS A 350 17.25 140.99 31.17
N SER A 351 17.55 140.71 32.44
CA SER A 351 17.75 141.75 33.46
C SER A 351 18.95 142.62 33.10
N LEU A 352 20.10 142.01 32.79
CA LEU A 352 21.31 142.72 32.38
C LEU A 352 21.11 143.55 31.10
N GLY A 353 20.31 143.06 30.15
CA GLY A 353 19.90 143.84 28.97
C GLY A 353 19.04 145.06 29.30
N SER A 354 18.23 144.97 30.36
CA SER A 354 17.47 146.11 30.90
C SER A 354 18.40 147.12 31.59
N ASP A 355 19.38 146.65 32.37
CA ASP A 355 20.38 147.50 33.03
C ASP A 355 21.27 148.24 32.01
N VAL A 356 21.70 147.57 30.94
CA VAL A 356 22.43 148.19 29.82
C VAL A 356 21.58 149.25 29.13
N SER A 357 20.28 149.01 28.94
CA SER A 357 19.35 149.98 28.36
C SER A 357 19.16 151.21 29.26
N ALA A 358 19.14 151.02 30.59
CA ALA A 358 19.09 152.12 31.56
C ALA A 358 20.38 152.97 31.53
N ASN A 359 21.56 152.32 31.48
CA ASN A 359 22.84 153.01 31.35
C ASN A 359 22.98 153.79 30.02
N GLN A 360 22.44 153.25 28.92
CA GLN A 360 22.41 153.96 27.63
C GLN A 360 21.61 155.27 27.70
N ASN A 361 20.48 155.26 28.41
CA ASN A 361 19.67 156.46 28.65
C ASN A 361 20.38 157.46 29.57
N ALA A 362 21.03 157.00 30.64
CA ALA A 362 21.83 157.85 31.53
C ALA A 362 23.00 158.54 30.81
N MET A 363 23.74 157.80 29.97
CA MET A 363 24.80 158.34 29.11
C MET A 363 24.29 159.42 28.14
N THR A 364 23.07 159.24 27.62
CA THR A 364 22.45 160.21 26.71
C THR A 364 22.11 161.52 27.43
N PHE A 365 21.65 161.46 28.69
CA PHE A 365 21.45 162.64 29.53
C PHE A 365 22.78 163.34 29.87
N MET A 366 23.80 162.59 30.29
CA MET A 366 25.13 163.14 30.59
C MET A 366 25.78 163.85 29.39
N HIS A 367 25.54 163.37 28.17
CA HIS A 367 26.04 164.01 26.95
C HIS A 367 25.39 165.40 26.71
N SER A 368 24.10 165.55 27.05
CA SER A 368 23.39 166.83 26.98
C SER A 368 23.99 167.87 27.94
N ASP A 369 24.19 167.50 29.20
CA ASP A 369 24.69 168.42 30.24
C ASP A 369 26.11 168.92 29.95
N VAL A 370 26.99 168.05 29.45
CA VAL A 370 28.35 168.42 29.04
C VAL A 370 28.35 169.41 27.87
N GLN A 371 27.41 169.29 26.93
CA GLN A 371 27.32 170.19 25.79
C GLN A 371 26.82 171.60 26.18
N VAL A 372 25.95 171.70 27.19
CA VAL A 372 25.51 172.98 27.78
C VAL A 372 26.67 173.68 28.49
N ALA A 373 27.46 172.95 29.30
CA ALA A 373 28.62 173.50 30.01
C ALA A 373 29.72 174.02 29.06
N LYS A 374 29.93 173.36 27.92
CA LYS A 374 30.90 173.78 26.89
C LYS A 374 30.50 175.09 26.21
N ASN A 375 29.20 175.31 26.00
CA ASN A 375 28.69 176.52 25.35
C ASN A 375 28.75 177.75 26.27
N THR A 376 28.52 177.61 27.58
CA THR A 376 28.65 178.72 28.55
C THR A 376 30.11 179.15 28.77
N GLY A 377 31.06 178.22 28.80
CA GLY A 377 32.49 178.55 28.94
C GLY A 377 33.08 179.34 27.77
N THR A 378 32.58 179.13 26.56
CA THR A 378 33.13 179.74 25.33
C THR A 378 32.75 181.23 25.19
N TYR A 379 31.53 181.61 25.61
CA TYR A 379 31.08 183.01 25.61
C TYR A 379 31.83 183.88 26.64
N ALA A 380 32.16 183.30 27.81
CA ALA A 380 32.86 184.03 28.87
C ALA A 380 34.31 184.42 28.50
N ARG A 381 35.03 183.58 27.72
CA ARG A 381 36.42 183.87 27.33
C ARG A 381 36.52 184.95 26.25
N SER A 382 35.59 184.99 25.30
CA SER A 382 35.49 186.05 24.28
C SER A 382 35.36 187.47 24.88
N ARG A 383 34.76 187.60 26.08
CA ARG A 383 34.64 188.89 26.79
C ARG A 383 35.94 189.34 27.49
N ALA A 384 36.88 188.44 27.74
CA ALA A 384 38.14 188.76 28.41
C ALA A 384 39.22 189.26 27.43
N ASP A 385 39.38 188.58 26.29
CA ASP A 385 40.49 188.85 25.36
C ASP A 385 40.35 190.23 24.68
N ALA A 386 39.12 190.67 24.38
CA ALA A 386 38.84 192.00 23.81
C ALA A 386 39.08 193.16 24.78
N ALA A 387 39.02 192.91 26.10
CA ALA A 387 39.29 193.92 27.12
C ALA A 387 40.81 194.16 27.32
N ILE A 388 41.63 193.14 27.09
CA ILE A 388 43.09 193.20 27.25
C ILE A 388 43.75 193.88 26.03
N ALA A 389 43.32 193.58 24.81
CA ALA A 389 43.93 194.12 23.59
C ALA A 389 43.86 195.67 23.46
N ASN A 390 42.78 196.30 23.93
CA ASN A 390 42.66 197.77 23.92
C ASN A 390 43.44 198.46 25.06
N ALA A 391 43.62 197.78 26.21
CA ALA A 391 44.45 198.29 27.29
C ALA A 391 45.93 198.39 26.87
N GLU A 392 46.45 197.39 26.16
CA GLU A 392 47.83 197.36 25.67
C GLU A 392 48.08 198.40 24.56
N THR A 393 47.06 198.70 23.74
CA THR A 393 47.15 199.73 22.69
C THR A 393 47.26 201.15 23.29
N ASN A 394 46.49 201.45 24.35
CA ASN A 394 46.60 202.72 25.07
C ASN A 394 47.94 202.89 25.79
N LYS A 395 48.55 201.78 26.26
CA LYS A 395 49.85 201.77 26.93
C LYS A 395 51.01 202.10 25.99
N MET A 396 51.04 201.51 24.79
CA MET A 396 52.09 201.80 23.80
C MET A 396 52.02 203.23 23.22
N ALA A 397 50.83 203.84 23.16
CA ALA A 397 50.69 205.26 22.78
C ALA A 397 51.23 206.21 23.87
N LEU A 398 51.06 205.85 25.16
CA LEU A 398 51.55 206.63 26.29
C LEU A 398 53.08 206.63 26.38
N GLU A 399 53.72 205.49 26.09
CA GLU A 399 55.20 205.39 26.05
C GLU A 399 55.82 206.18 24.89
N LYS A 400 55.14 206.25 23.74
CA LYS A 400 55.57 207.10 22.61
C LYS A 400 55.44 208.59 22.92
N THR A 401 54.42 208.96 23.71
CA THR A 401 54.25 210.33 24.23
C THR A 401 55.38 210.70 25.20
N ASN A 402 55.79 209.79 26.10
CA ASN A 402 56.86 210.07 27.07
C ASN A 402 58.26 210.18 26.42
N GLN A 403 58.56 209.44 25.35
CA GLN A 403 59.81 209.64 24.60
C GLN A 403 59.82 210.96 23.81
N ALA A 404 58.68 211.41 23.29
CA ALA A 404 58.57 212.72 22.63
C ALA A 404 58.74 213.90 23.61
N VAL A 405 58.19 213.79 24.83
CA VAL A 405 58.39 214.77 25.90
C VAL A 405 59.88 214.88 26.26
N ALA A 406 60.58 213.75 26.42
CA ALA A 406 62.02 213.75 26.68
C ALA A 406 62.86 214.37 25.54
N ALA A 407 62.41 214.27 24.28
CA ALA A 407 63.08 214.88 23.13
C ALA A 407 62.86 216.40 23.02
N HIS A 408 61.64 216.89 23.24
CA HIS A 408 61.36 218.34 23.16
C HIS A 408 61.80 219.12 24.42
N THR A 409 62.02 218.46 25.57
CA THR A 409 62.74 219.09 26.69
C THR A 409 64.20 219.40 26.33
N ALA A 410 64.84 218.66 25.42
CA ALA A 410 66.14 219.03 24.85
C ALA A 410 66.03 220.14 23.78
N GLU A 411 64.92 220.20 23.05
CA GLU A 411 64.66 221.27 22.07
C GLU A 411 64.36 222.62 22.74
N LEU A 412 63.74 222.63 23.93
CA LEU A 412 63.62 223.83 24.77
C LEU A 412 64.98 224.48 25.08
N ALA A 413 66.03 223.68 25.35
CA ALA A 413 67.38 224.21 25.57
C ALA A 413 68.04 224.76 24.29
N ASN A 414 67.61 224.33 23.09
CA ASN A 414 68.07 224.89 21.82
C ASN A 414 67.27 226.12 21.40
N HIS A 415 65.98 226.18 21.74
CA HIS A 415 65.14 227.36 21.49
C HIS A 415 65.38 228.49 22.50
N GLU A 416 65.89 228.22 23.71
CA GLU A 416 66.46 229.24 24.59
C GLU A 416 67.62 229.99 23.89
N SER A 417 68.37 229.31 23.01
CA SER A 417 69.37 229.94 22.13
C SER A 417 68.78 230.62 20.89
N ARG A 418 67.49 230.41 20.57
CA ARG A 418 66.74 231.14 19.52
C ARG A 418 65.94 232.32 20.06
N ILE A 419 65.66 232.40 21.37
CA ILE A 419 65.08 233.58 22.02
C ILE A 419 65.92 234.82 21.67
N ASN A 420 67.22 234.80 21.96
CA ASN A 420 68.13 235.92 21.65
C ASN A 420 68.20 236.31 20.15
N ALA A 421 67.80 235.42 19.23
CA ALA A 421 67.84 235.68 17.79
C ALA A 421 66.52 236.26 17.22
N LEU A 422 65.36 235.84 17.74
CA LEU A 422 64.04 236.28 17.23
C LEU A 422 63.39 237.39 18.07
N GLU A 423 63.78 237.52 19.34
CA GLU A 423 63.51 238.73 20.15
C GLU A 423 64.22 239.97 19.56
N THR A 424 65.17 239.75 18.64
CA THR A 424 65.88 240.76 17.86
C THR A 424 65.24 241.03 16.47
N GLN A 425 63.99 240.60 16.19
CA GLN A 425 63.40 240.69 14.84
C GLN A 425 61.96 241.24 14.68
N ALA A 426 60.89 240.42 14.83
CA ALA A 426 59.53 240.78 14.34
C ALA A 426 58.41 240.23 15.24
N VAL A 427 57.33 240.97 15.61
CA VAL A 427 56.79 242.30 15.23
C VAL A 427 56.01 242.38 13.89
N ASN A 428 54.92 241.60 13.73
CA ASN A 428 53.73 241.88 12.87
C ASN A 428 52.73 240.67 12.83
N SER A 429 51.40 240.87 13.01
CA SER A 429 50.23 240.10 12.46
C SER A 429 49.00 239.88 13.41
N ASN A 430 47.84 239.41 12.89
CA ASN A 430 46.53 240.05 13.17
C ASN A 430 45.26 239.11 13.34
N SER A 431 45.37 237.85 13.75
CA SER A 431 44.37 236.81 13.36
C SER A 431 43.09 236.58 14.21
N PHE A 432 43.02 236.99 15.49
CA PHE A 432 41.90 236.57 16.38
C PHE A 432 40.53 237.21 16.05
N SER A 433 40.49 238.27 15.25
CA SER A 433 39.26 239.04 14.94
C SER A 433 38.36 238.43 13.85
N ARG A 434 38.80 237.41 13.10
CA ARG A 434 38.22 237.13 11.76
C ARG A 434 37.06 236.13 11.69
N LEU A 435 37.06 235.03 12.45
CA LEU A 435 36.09 233.95 12.19
C LEU A 435 34.67 234.25 12.70
N LYS A 436 34.53 235.03 13.78
CA LYS A 436 33.21 235.44 14.29
C LYS A 436 32.43 236.29 13.27
N SER A 437 33.10 236.94 12.32
CA SER A 437 32.49 237.75 11.26
C SER A 437 31.83 236.92 10.14
N GLN A 438 32.24 235.68 9.90
CA GLN A 438 31.70 234.86 8.78
C GLN A 438 30.35 234.19 9.12
N VAL A 439 30.09 233.94 10.41
CA VAL A 439 28.87 233.23 10.84
C VAL A 439 27.63 234.12 10.68
N ASP A 440 27.76 235.41 10.92
CA ASP A 440 26.66 236.37 10.79
C ASP A 440 26.33 236.66 9.30
N GLU A 441 27.36 236.73 8.43
CA GLU A 441 27.23 237.00 6.98
C GLU A 441 26.49 235.88 6.21
N ASN A 442 26.72 234.62 6.55
CA ASN A 442 26.05 233.47 5.92
C ASN A 442 24.53 233.44 6.18
N ARG A 443 24.08 233.96 7.32
CA ARG A 443 22.64 233.97 7.65
C ARG A 443 21.86 234.98 6.80
N GLN A 444 22.47 236.11 6.44
CA GLN A 444 21.85 237.14 5.60
C GLN A 444 21.66 236.68 4.14
N ARG A 445 22.66 236.04 3.54
CA ARG A 445 22.56 235.52 2.16
C ARG A 445 21.46 234.47 1.96
N ALA A 446 21.13 233.69 2.99
CA ALA A 446 20.14 232.63 2.89
C ALA A 446 18.69 233.15 2.73
N SER A 447 18.32 234.25 3.39
CA SER A 447 16.95 234.79 3.35
C SER A 447 16.62 235.47 2.02
N ALA A 448 17.60 236.16 1.41
CA ALA A 448 17.39 236.92 0.17
C ALA A 448 17.03 236.02 -1.04
N GLY A 449 17.71 234.87 -1.19
CA GLY A 449 17.46 233.95 -2.29
C GLY A 449 16.04 233.35 -2.33
N ILE A 450 15.37 233.20 -1.18
CA ILE A 450 13.99 232.68 -1.11
C ILE A 450 12.99 233.69 -1.70
N ALA A 451 13.22 234.98 -1.47
CA ALA A 451 12.38 236.04 -2.06
C ALA A 451 12.45 236.03 -3.60
N GLY A 452 13.64 235.76 -4.17
CA GLY A 452 13.87 235.72 -5.62
C GLY A 452 13.10 234.61 -6.36
N VAL A 453 12.83 233.47 -5.71
CA VAL A 453 12.07 232.37 -6.32
C VAL A 453 10.56 232.62 -6.27
N ALA A 454 10.07 233.22 -5.18
CA ALA A 454 8.67 233.62 -5.05
C ALA A 454 8.24 234.62 -6.15
N ALA A 455 9.15 235.53 -6.54
CA ALA A 455 8.92 236.49 -7.62
C ALA A 455 8.73 235.84 -9.01
N MET A 456 9.41 234.71 -9.31
CA MET A 456 9.29 234.02 -10.60
C MET A 456 7.96 233.28 -10.79
N ALA A 457 7.36 232.79 -9.69
CA ALA A 457 6.17 231.93 -9.73
C ALA A 457 4.93 232.62 -10.31
N ASN A 458 4.84 233.96 -10.22
CA ASN A 458 3.67 234.74 -10.62
C ASN A 458 3.71 235.29 -12.07
N ILE A 459 4.66 234.85 -12.91
CA ILE A 459 4.79 235.32 -14.31
C ILE A 459 3.85 234.52 -15.26
N PRO A 460 2.93 235.16 -16.02
CA PRO A 460 1.97 234.47 -16.92
C PRO A 460 2.56 233.68 -18.11
N GLN A 461 1.70 232.98 -18.85
CA GLN A 461 2.07 232.06 -19.95
C GLN A 461 1.09 232.10 -21.15
N VAL A 462 1.57 231.80 -22.36
CA VAL A 462 0.90 232.11 -23.64
C VAL A 462 -0.23 231.13 -24.07
N THR A 463 -1.37 231.70 -24.49
CA THR A 463 -2.59 230.96 -24.88
C THR A 463 -2.73 230.76 -26.40
N GLN A 464 -3.59 229.82 -26.79
CA GLN A 464 -3.80 229.43 -28.19
C GLN A 464 -4.39 230.59 -29.00
N GLY A 465 -3.62 231.09 -29.98
CA GLY A 465 -3.95 232.30 -30.77
C GLY A 465 -2.87 233.39 -30.71
N ALA A 466 -1.98 233.37 -29.72
CA ALA A 466 -0.84 234.28 -29.60
C ALA A 466 0.50 233.53 -29.53
N THR A 467 1.57 234.14 -30.05
CA THR A 467 2.89 233.51 -30.19
C THR A 467 3.91 233.94 -29.13
N PHE A 468 3.70 235.05 -28.44
CA PHE A 468 4.68 235.64 -27.52
C PHE A 468 4.03 236.40 -26.34
N SER A 469 4.67 236.40 -25.18
CA SER A 469 4.26 237.14 -23.98
C SER A 469 5.45 237.46 -23.07
N VAL A 470 5.39 238.59 -22.35
CA VAL A 470 6.38 239.06 -21.35
C VAL A 470 5.63 239.45 -20.07
N GLY A 471 6.21 239.19 -18.90
CA GLY A 471 5.65 239.55 -17.60
C GLY A 471 6.69 239.65 -16.47
N ALA A 472 6.23 239.99 -15.27
CA ALA A 472 7.07 240.27 -14.10
C ALA A 472 6.40 239.84 -12.77
N GLY A 473 7.18 239.75 -11.70
CA GLY A 473 6.71 239.47 -10.34
C GLY A 473 7.69 239.95 -9.25
N ALA A 474 7.27 239.92 -7.99
CA ALA A 474 8.06 240.37 -6.84
C ALA A 474 7.82 239.50 -5.59
N GLY A 475 8.76 239.51 -4.64
CA GLY A 475 8.71 238.71 -3.41
C GLY A 475 9.56 239.31 -2.27
N THR A 476 9.33 238.84 -1.04
CA THR A 476 10.02 239.32 0.18
C THR A 476 10.01 238.24 1.26
N THR A 477 11.07 238.20 2.10
CA THR A 477 11.19 237.28 3.24
C THR A 477 12.19 237.84 4.27
N ASP A 478 11.81 237.85 5.55
CA ASP A 478 12.68 238.14 6.73
C ASP A 478 13.48 239.47 6.68
N GLY A 479 12.93 240.49 6.00
CA GLY A 479 13.53 241.82 5.82
C GLY A 479 14.20 242.03 4.46
N GLU A 480 14.46 240.96 3.72
CA GLU A 480 15.03 240.99 2.37
C GLU A 480 13.91 240.99 1.29
N SER A 481 14.22 241.45 0.07
CA SER A 481 13.25 241.62 -1.03
C SER A 481 13.86 241.39 -2.42
N ALA A 482 13.03 241.00 -3.39
CA ALA A 482 13.48 240.61 -4.73
C ALA A 482 12.42 240.84 -5.82
N MET A 483 12.87 240.97 -7.08
CA MET A 483 12.02 241.22 -8.26
C MET A 483 12.44 240.38 -9.48
N ALA A 484 11.50 240.02 -10.35
CA ALA A 484 11.71 239.08 -11.46
C ALA A 484 11.01 239.49 -12.77
N VAL A 485 11.58 239.08 -13.91
CA VAL A 485 11.03 239.27 -15.28
C VAL A 485 11.23 238.03 -16.16
N GLY A 486 10.36 237.80 -17.13
CA GLY A 486 10.45 236.65 -18.04
C GLY A 486 9.53 236.70 -19.26
N PHE A 487 9.73 235.76 -20.20
CA PHE A 487 8.95 235.63 -21.43
C PHE A 487 8.51 234.18 -21.70
N SER A 488 7.48 234.00 -22.54
CA SER A 488 7.09 232.69 -23.08
C SER A 488 6.70 232.76 -24.56
N ALA A 489 6.96 231.67 -25.30
CA ALA A 489 6.77 231.60 -26.75
C ALA A 489 6.24 230.22 -27.19
N ARG A 490 5.35 230.21 -28.21
CA ARG A 490 4.84 228.97 -28.83
C ARG A 490 5.66 228.67 -30.11
N ALA A 491 6.44 227.60 -30.08
CA ALA A 491 7.41 227.23 -31.12
C ALA A 491 6.80 226.34 -32.22
N THR A 492 5.88 225.45 -31.85
CA THR A 492 4.95 224.74 -32.74
C THR A 492 3.61 224.62 -32.02
N GLU A 493 2.55 224.13 -32.65
CA GLU A 493 1.24 224.02 -31.97
C GLU A 493 1.33 223.20 -30.68
N SER A 494 2.13 222.12 -30.69
CA SER A 494 2.50 221.30 -29.54
C SER A 494 3.46 221.96 -28.55
N THR A 495 4.35 222.86 -28.99
CA THR A 495 5.56 223.21 -28.23
C THR A 495 5.56 224.62 -27.69
N ILE A 496 5.79 224.77 -26.37
CA ILE A 496 5.90 226.07 -25.68
C ILE A 496 7.20 226.12 -24.88
N ILE A 497 7.82 227.31 -24.81
CA ILE A 497 9.07 227.59 -24.09
C ILE A 497 8.89 228.80 -23.15
N LYS A 498 9.58 228.83 -22.00
CA LYS A 498 9.56 229.92 -21.01
C LYS A 498 10.95 230.16 -20.39
N ALA A 499 11.28 231.41 -20.04
CA ALA A 499 12.49 231.78 -19.29
C ALA A 499 12.27 232.99 -18.37
N SER A 500 13.00 233.07 -17.25
CA SER A 500 12.94 234.16 -16.26
C SER A 500 14.24 234.36 -15.47
N VAL A 501 14.45 235.58 -14.95
CA VAL A 501 15.56 235.97 -14.05
C VAL A 501 15.02 236.78 -12.86
N SER A 502 15.67 236.71 -11.70
CA SER A 502 15.42 237.55 -10.53
C SER A 502 16.72 237.99 -9.83
N ASP A 503 16.61 239.06 -9.05
CA ASP A 503 17.67 239.75 -8.30
C ASP A 503 17.16 240.13 -6.89
N ASP A 504 18.05 240.20 -5.90
CA ASP A 504 17.73 240.35 -4.48
C ASP A 504 18.56 241.44 -3.75
N SER A 505 18.12 241.83 -2.55
CA SER A 505 18.77 242.87 -1.74
C SER A 505 20.18 242.51 -1.21
N GLN A 506 20.64 241.27 -1.41
CA GLN A 506 22.02 240.82 -1.16
C GLN A 506 22.81 240.62 -2.48
N GLN A 507 22.29 241.13 -3.61
CA GLN A 507 22.86 241.11 -4.97
C GLN A 507 23.08 239.70 -5.55
N ASN A 508 22.27 238.71 -5.15
CA ASN A 508 22.32 237.38 -5.73
C ASN A 508 21.26 237.23 -6.83
N PHE A 509 21.69 236.74 -8.00
CA PHE A 509 20.81 236.51 -9.14
C PHE A 509 20.38 235.04 -9.23
N VAL A 510 19.13 234.81 -9.65
CA VAL A 510 18.59 233.47 -9.94
C VAL A 510 18.02 233.44 -11.37
N ILE A 511 18.26 232.36 -12.12
CA ILE A 511 17.82 232.17 -13.52
C ILE A 511 17.09 230.84 -13.65
N GLY A 512 16.02 230.78 -14.47
CA GLY A 512 15.31 229.56 -14.81
C GLY A 512 14.73 229.54 -16.23
N ALA A 513 14.57 228.35 -16.81
CA ALA A 513 13.94 228.14 -18.11
C ALA A 513 13.28 226.74 -18.20
N GLY A 514 12.31 226.56 -19.12
CA GLY A 514 11.62 225.28 -19.32
C GLY A 514 10.83 225.20 -20.64
N ALA A 515 10.47 223.98 -21.05
CA ALA A 515 9.75 223.69 -22.30
C ALA A 515 8.71 222.57 -22.11
N ALA A 516 7.67 222.53 -22.96
CA ALA A 516 6.58 221.54 -22.92
C ALA A 516 6.11 221.14 -24.33
N TYR A 517 5.58 219.91 -24.49
CA TYR A 517 5.04 219.34 -25.74
C TYR A 517 3.61 218.79 -25.51
N GLN A 518 2.69 219.00 -26.46
CA GLN A 518 1.29 218.53 -26.42
C GLN A 518 0.97 217.60 -27.60
N TRP A 519 0.19 216.54 -27.36
CA TRP A 519 -0.27 215.54 -28.35
C TRP A 519 -1.80 215.36 -28.29
#